data_AF-A0A3B8P4K0-F1
#
_entry.id   AF-A0A3B8P4K0-F1
#
_cell.length_a   1.000
_cell.length_b   1.000
_cell.length_c   1.000
_cell.angle_alpha   90.00
_cell.angle_beta   90.00
_cell.angle_gamma   90.00
#
_symmetry.space_group_name_H-M   'P 1'
#
loop_
_entity.id
_entity.type
_entity.pdbx_description
1 polymer ?
#
loop_
_entity_poly.entity_id
_entity_poly.type
_entity_poly.pdbx_seq_one_letter_code
_entity_poly.pdbx_strand_id
1 'polypeptide(L)' 'QPPNGDRPPDQHGQPQLSAEPRTVQTGERRDGVVVITQGLAAGEQVVTAGQLKLTAGAAIRAGQAPAPQRQPGAERGD' A
#
# COMPACT_ATOMS: atom_id res chain seq x y z
N GLN A 1 -16.25 -15.65 -6.28
CA GLN A 1 -15.54 -14.52 -5.66
C GLN A 1 -15.24 -13.52 -6.76
N PRO A 2 -15.76 -12.28 -6.72
CA PRO A 2 -15.46 -11.33 -7.78
C PRO A 2 -13.99 -10.89 -7.68
N PRO A 3 -13.26 -10.79 -8.81
CA PRO A 3 -11.89 -10.32 -8.82
C PRO A 3 -11.87 -8.80 -8.69
N ASN A 4 -11.09 -8.28 -7.76
CA ASN A 4 -10.51 -6.92 -7.75
C ASN A 4 -11.47 -5.72 -7.97
N GLY A 5 -11.81 -5.03 -6.88
CA GLY A 5 -11.89 -3.56 -6.86
C GLY A 5 -13.13 -2.85 -7.41
N ASP A 6 -13.99 -3.48 -8.20
CA ASP A 6 -15.15 -2.79 -8.81
C ASP A 6 -16.39 -2.75 -7.89
N ARG A 7 -16.23 -2.19 -6.68
CA ARG A 7 -17.38 -1.87 -5.84
C ARG A 7 -18.00 -0.56 -6.32
N PRO A 8 -19.34 -0.44 -6.35
CA PRO A 8 -20.00 0.80 -6.74
C PRO A 8 -19.40 1.98 -5.97
N PRO A 9 -19.21 3.14 -6.64
CA PRO A 9 -18.75 4.34 -5.95
C PRO A 9 -19.69 4.62 -4.78
N ASP A 10 -19.12 5.15 -3.72
CA ASP A 10 -19.89 5.46 -2.53
C ASP A 10 -20.90 6.60 -2.79
N GLN A 11 -21.66 6.97 -1.75
CA GLN A 11 -22.68 8.02 -1.82
C GLN A 11 -22.13 9.39 -2.24
N HIS A 12 -20.80 9.57 -2.24
CA HIS A 12 -20.10 10.79 -2.65
C HIS A 12 -19.42 10.66 -4.02
N GLY A 13 -19.69 9.59 -4.77
CA GLY A 13 -19.10 9.36 -6.10
C GLY A 13 -17.62 8.96 -6.05
N GLN A 14 -17.08 8.60 -4.88
CA GLN A 14 -15.68 8.20 -4.73
C GLN A 14 -15.55 6.69 -4.94
N PRO A 15 -14.50 6.23 -5.66
CA PRO A 15 -14.24 4.81 -5.84
C PRO A 15 -14.06 4.16 -4.46
N GLN A 16 -14.88 3.14 -4.19
CA GLN A 16 -14.86 2.45 -2.91
C GLN A 16 -13.71 1.44 -2.89
N LEU A 17 -12.59 1.85 -2.31
CA LEU A 17 -11.42 1.00 -2.12
C LEU A 17 -11.63 0.06 -0.92
N SER A 18 -11.04 -1.13 -0.99
CA SER A 18 -10.99 -2.07 0.14
C SER A 18 -9.57 -2.51 0.43
N ALA A 19 -9.26 -2.65 1.72
CA ALA A 19 -7.95 -3.11 2.15
C ALA A 19 -7.90 -4.64 2.23
N GLU A 20 -6.83 -5.25 1.73
CA GLU A 20 -6.56 -6.67 1.87
C GLU A 20 -5.25 -6.87 2.64
N PRO A 21 -5.25 -7.66 3.74
CA PRO A 21 -4.02 -7.99 4.43
C PRO A 21 -3.17 -8.88 3.54
N ARG A 22 -1.91 -8.51 3.35
CA ARG A 22 -0.95 -9.28 2.56
C ARG A 22 0.35 -9.45 3.31
N THR A 23 0.85 -10.68 3.34
CA THR A 23 2.19 -10.99 3.85
C THR A 23 3.23 -10.66 2.79
N VAL A 24 4.23 -9.87 3.14
CA VAL A 24 5.32 -9.45 2.25
C VAL A 24 6.66 -9.79 2.87
N GLN A 25 7.68 -9.96 2.03
CA GLN A 25 9.07 -10.06 2.50
C GLN A 25 9.69 -8.67 2.55
N THR A 26 10.30 -8.33 3.69
CA THR A 26 10.97 -7.05 3.89
C THR A 26 12.47 -7.24 3.96
N GLY A 27 13.22 -6.34 3.33
CA GLY A 27 14.68 -6.25 3.41
C GLY A 27 15.12 -5.17 4.39
N GLU A 28 16.04 -4.32 3.94
CA GLU A 28 16.63 -3.24 4.73
C GLU A 28 15.58 -2.26 5.28
N ARG A 29 15.85 -1.76 6.49
CA ARG A 29 15.08 -0.70 7.15
C ARG A 29 16.03 0.43 7.52
N ARG A 30 15.79 1.62 6.99
CA ARG A 30 16.66 2.77 7.19
C ARG A 30 15.85 4.06 7.07
N ASP A 31 16.20 5.11 7.82
CA ASP A 31 15.63 6.46 7.67
C ASP A 31 14.09 6.50 7.69
N GLY A 32 13.47 5.62 8.50
CA GLY A 32 12.01 5.54 8.62
C GLY A 32 11.29 4.84 7.45
N VAL A 33 12.02 4.25 6.51
CA VAL A 33 11.48 3.46 5.40
C VAL A 33 11.89 1.98 5.50
N VAL A 34 11.07 1.11 4.91
CA VAL A 34 11.27 -0.34 4.82
C VAL A 34 11.27 -0.74 3.36
N VAL A 35 12.29 -1.48 2.93
CA VAL A 35 12.33 -2.07 1.58
C VAL A 35 11.46 -3.32 1.56
N ILE A 36 10.53 -3.41 0.60
CA ILE A 36 9.78 -4.63 0.32
C ILE A 36 10.45 -5.33 -0.85
N THR A 37 10.91 -6.56 -0.64
CA THR A 37 11.65 -7.34 -1.64
C THR A 37 10.75 -8.29 -2.42
N GLN A 38 9.66 -8.77 -1.82
CA GLN A 38 8.69 -9.67 -2.47
C GLN A 38 7.28 -9.49 -1.88
N GLY A 39 6.27 -9.88 -2.66
CA GLY A 39 4.87 -9.91 -2.23
C GLY A 39 4.04 -8.69 -2.62
N LEU A 40 4.59 -7.75 -3.39
CA LEU A 40 3.85 -6.65 -4.01
C LEU A 40 4.32 -6.44 -5.46
N ALA A 41 3.39 -6.03 -6.31
CA ALA A 41 3.65 -5.62 -7.68
C ALA A 41 3.79 -4.09 -7.79
N ALA A 42 4.52 -3.64 -8.83
CA ALA A 42 4.62 -2.23 -9.14
C ALA A 42 3.24 -1.63 -9.44
N GLY A 43 2.96 -0.44 -8.91
CA GLY A 43 1.68 0.23 -9.05
C GLY A 43 0.63 -0.17 -8.01
N GLU A 44 0.88 -1.19 -7.16
CA GLU A 44 0.01 -1.48 -6.03
C GLU A 44 0.10 -0.39 -4.95
N GLN A 45 -1.05 -0.09 -4.33
CA GLN A 45 -1.15 0.87 -3.24
C GLN A 45 -1.15 0.15 -1.90
N VAL A 46 -0.42 0.71 -0.94
CA VAL A 46 -0.30 0.17 0.42
C VAL A 46 -0.84 1.15 1.44
N VAL A 47 -1.46 0.61 2.50
CA VAL A 47 -1.89 1.42 3.64
C VAL A 47 -0.69 1.74 4.52
N THR A 48 -0.44 3.02 4.75
CA THR A 48 0.67 3.50 5.59
C THR A 48 0.21 4.12 6.92
N ALA A 49 -1.09 4.35 7.09
CA ALA A 49 -1.68 4.92 8.30
C ALA A 49 -3.06 4.31 8.61
N GLY A 50 -3.43 4.27 9.90
CA GLY A 50 -4.73 3.76 10.35
C GLY A 50 -4.91 2.24 10.29
N GLN A 51 -3.83 1.50 9.99
CA GLN A 51 -3.85 0.04 9.77
C GLN A 51 -4.32 -0.77 10.97
N LEU A 52 -4.17 -0.27 12.21
CA LEU A 52 -4.62 -0.96 13.42
C LEU A 52 -6.14 -1.17 13.46
N LYS A 53 -6.90 -0.34 12.75
CA LYS A 53 -8.37 -0.39 12.70
C LYS A 53 -8.90 -1.19 11.50
N LEU A 54 -8.02 -1.74 10.65
CA LEU A 54 -8.42 -2.42 9.43
C LEU A 54 -8.60 -3.92 9.66
N THR A 55 -9.60 -4.46 8.96
CA THR A 55 -9.83 -5.89 8.80
C THR A 55 -9.84 -6.24 7.31
N ALA A 56 -9.80 -7.52 6.97
CA ALA A 56 -9.84 -7.95 5.57
C ALA A 56 -11.13 -7.46 4.88
N GLY A 57 -10.98 -6.78 3.74
CA GLY A 57 -12.09 -6.22 2.97
C GLY A 57 -12.66 -4.91 3.53
N ALA A 58 -12.04 -4.33 4.57
CA ALA A 58 -12.46 -3.07 5.16
C ALA A 58 -12.46 -1.95 4.11
N ALA A 59 -13.55 -1.19 4.06
CA ALA A 59 -13.66 -0.04 3.17
C ALA A 59 -12.70 1.06 3.63
N ILE A 60 -11.94 1.60 2.69
CA ILE A 60 -10.95 2.66 2.93
C ILE A 60 -11.14 3.81 1.94
N ARG A 61 -10.58 4.96 2.29
CA ARG A 61 -10.43 6.10 1.39
C ARG A 61 -8.94 6.39 1.23
N ALA A 62 -8.48 6.54 -0.01
CA ALA A 62 -7.13 7.03 -0.25
C ALA A 62 -7.05 8.50 0.16
N GLY A 63 -6.14 8.82 1.08
CA GLY A 63 -5.80 10.19 1.44
C GLY A 63 -4.55 10.67 0.71
N GLN A 64 -4.21 11.94 0.85
CA GLN A 64 -2.91 12.46 0.44
C GLN A 64 -1.88 12.09 1.52
N ALA A 65 -0.89 11.29 1.15
CA ALA A 65 0.25 10.97 2.00
C ALA A 65 1.54 11.46 1.32
N PRO A 66 2.52 11.98 2.06
CA PRO A 66 3.83 12.25 1.50
C PRO A 66 4.42 10.94 0.96
N ALA A 67 4.96 10.97 -0.25
CA ALA A 67 5.67 9.83 -0.79
C ALA A 67 6.87 9.51 0.11
N PRO A 68 7.13 8.23 0.45
CA PRO A 68 8.35 7.88 1.17
C PRO A 68 9.55 8.36 0.34
N GLN A 69 10.49 9.03 1.01
CA GLN A 69 11.72 9.49 0.37
C GLN A 69 12.50 8.25 -0.06
N ARG A 70 12.42 7.89 -1.34
CA ARG A 70 13.36 6.91 -1.91
C ARG A 70 14.72 7.57 -1.86
N GLN A 71 15.65 7.02 -1.07
CA GLN A 71 17.05 7.40 -1.19
C GLN A 71 17.60 6.72 -2.46
N PRO A 72 17.97 7.48 -3.51
CA PRO A 72 18.77 6.93 -4.59
C PRO A 72 20.18 6.73 -4.03
N GLY A 73 20.55 5.48 -3.76
CA GLY A 73 21.84 5.15 -3.14
C GLY A 73 22.17 3.67 -3.04
N ALA A 74 21.28 2.77 -3.46
CA ALA A 74 21.58 1.34 -3.61
C ALA A 74 21.83 0.97 -5.09
N GLU A 75 22.40 1.91 -5.86
CA GLU A 75 23.03 1.61 -7.14
C GLU A 75 24.46 1.19 -6.79
N ARG A 76 24.67 -0.13 -6.68
CA ARG A 76 25.97 -0.75 -6.37
C ARG A 76 27.07 -0.19 -7.28
N GLY A 77 28.24 0.00 -6.69
CA GLY A 77 29.47 0.28 -7.42
C GLY A 77 29.76 -0.75 -8.51
N ASP A 78 30.51 -0.28 -9.50
CA ASP A 78 31.45 -1.07 -10.29
C ASP A 78 32.85 -0.80 -9.73
#